data_AF-A0A956ZUX4-F1
#
_entry.id   AF-A0A956ZUX4-F1
#
_cell.length_a   1.000
_cell.length_b   1.000
_cell.length_c   1.000
_cell.angle_alpha   90.00
_cell.angle_beta   90.00
_cell.angle_gamma   90.00
#
_symmetry.space_group_name_H-M   'P 1'
#
loop_
_entity.id
_entity.type
_entity.pdbx_description
1 polymer ?
#
loop_
_entity_poly.entity_id
_entity_poly.type
_entity_poly.pdbx_seq_one_letter_code
_entity_poly.pdbx_strand_id
1 'polypeptide(L)'
;MSTQSAPKPERISIAPVISATLRIYRWAVYISFAFLGVGFALALLTDHEVEREIGTPVEMVRRALELHPSGYFGIGIGVMILAPIAMLINAAVILFRLGDRKYARFTALVALILSLSILVAFLKG
;
A
#
# COMPACT_ATOMS: atom_id res chain seq x y z
N MET A 1 -49.24 -2.80 -28.05
CA MET A 1 -48.93 -2.43 -26.65
C MET A 1 -47.44 -2.65 -26.47
N SER A 2 -46.63 -1.63 -26.76
CA SER A 2 -45.16 -1.76 -26.81
C SER A 2 -44.61 -1.63 -25.40
N THR A 3 -44.04 -2.72 -24.87
CA THR A 3 -43.30 -2.72 -23.60
C THR A 3 -42.01 -1.91 -23.79
N GLN A 4 -42.06 -0.65 -23.40
CA GLN A 4 -40.90 0.23 -23.30
C GLN A 4 -39.98 -0.35 -22.22
N SER A 5 -38.92 -1.05 -22.65
CA SER A 5 -37.92 -1.63 -21.75
C SER A 5 -37.30 -0.52 -20.91
N ALA A 6 -37.42 -0.63 -19.58
CA ALA A 6 -36.82 0.31 -18.64
C ALA A 6 -35.32 0.53 -18.95
N PRO A 7 -34.79 1.76 -18.83
CA PRO A 7 -33.39 2.03 -19.06
C PRO A 7 -32.54 1.19 -18.09
N LYS A 8 -31.68 0.35 -18.65
CA LYS A 8 -30.75 -0.50 -17.90
C LYS A 8 -29.82 0.42 -17.12
N PRO A 9 -29.65 0.26 -15.79
CA PRO A 9 -28.75 1.12 -15.03
C PRO A 9 -27.36 1.05 -15.65
N GLU A 10 -26.84 2.21 -16.04
CA GLU A 10 -25.51 2.36 -16.61
C GLU A 10 -24.50 1.87 -15.58
N ARG A 11 -23.95 0.66 -15.78
CA ARG A 11 -22.97 0.09 -14.87
C ARG A 11 -21.68 0.85 -15.10
N ILE A 12 -21.33 1.73 -14.16
CA ILE A 12 -20.00 2.34 -14.10
C ILE A 12 -18.98 1.19 -14.08
N SER A 13 -18.15 1.12 -15.12
CA SER A 13 -17.13 0.07 -15.23
C SER A 13 -16.06 0.30 -14.17
N ILE A 14 -15.99 -0.59 -13.18
CA ILE A 14 -14.97 -0.58 -12.12
C ILE A 14 -13.66 -1.27 -12.54
N ALA A 15 -13.60 -1.83 -13.75
CA ALA A 15 -12.41 -2.49 -14.29
C ALA A 15 -11.13 -1.61 -14.23
N PRO A 16 -11.19 -0.29 -14.47
CA PRO A 16 -10.02 0.58 -14.32
C PRO A 16 -9.49 0.63 -12.89
N VAL A 17 -10.38 0.63 -11.88
CA VAL A 17 -10.00 0.62 -10.47
C VAL A 17 -9.30 -0.69 -10.12
N ILE A 18 -9.89 -1.82 -10.49
CA ILE A 18 -9.35 -3.15 -10.18
C ILE A 18 -7.95 -3.33 -10.79
N SER A 19 -7.81 -3.03 -12.09
CA SER A 19 -6.53 -3.21 -12.80
C SER A 19 -5.41 -2.33 -12.23
N ALA A 20 -5.73 -1.09 -11.84
CA ALA A 20 -4.76 -0.19 -11.22
C ALA A 20 -4.37 -0.64 -9.80
N THR A 21 -5.34 -1.08 -8.99
CA THR A 21 -5.10 -1.65 -7.66
C THR A 21 -4.21 -2.89 -7.71
N LEU A 22 -4.48 -3.81 -8.64
CA LEU A 22 -3.65 -5.01 -8.83
C LEU A 22 -2.22 -4.65 -9.26
N ARG A 23 -2.05 -3.60 -10.06
CA ARG A 23 -0.72 -3.12 -10.46
C ARG A 23 0.07 -2.61 -9.25
N ILE A 24 -0.56 -1.79 -8.41
CA ILE A 24 0.07 -1.28 -7.17
C ILE A 24 0.46 -2.44 -6.26
N TYR A 25 -0.45 -3.41 -6.06
CA TYR A 25 -0.17 -4.57 -5.23
C TYR A 25 1.03 -5.38 -5.76
N ARG A 26 1.07 -5.68 -7.05
CA ARG A 26 2.17 -6.44 -7.66
C ARG A 26 3.51 -5.74 -7.45
N TRP A 27 3.58 -4.43 -7.66
CA TRP A 27 4.81 -3.68 -7.44
C TRP A 27 5.19 -3.63 -5.96
N ALA A 28 4.24 -3.44 -5.06
CA ALA A 28 4.50 -3.53 -3.63
C ALA A 28 5.09 -4.90 -3.26
N VAL A 29 4.52 -5.99 -3.80
CA VAL A 29 5.03 -7.36 -3.61
C VAL A 29 6.46 -7.47 -4.09
N TYR A 30 6.75 -7.07 -5.32
CA TYR A 30 8.11 -7.19 -5.85
C TYR A 30 9.13 -6.36 -5.07
N ILE A 31 8.77 -5.12 -4.69
CA ILE A 31 9.65 -4.26 -3.91
C ILE A 31 9.88 -4.87 -2.52
N SER A 32 8.82 -5.28 -1.82
CA SER A 32 8.95 -5.91 -0.51
C SER A 32 9.79 -7.17 -0.54
N PHE A 33 9.54 -8.07 -1.50
CA PHE A 33 10.35 -9.29 -1.64
C PHE A 33 11.81 -8.99 -2.00
N ALA A 34 12.07 -7.95 -2.79
CA ALA A 34 13.44 -7.54 -3.08
C ALA A 34 14.16 -7.08 -1.80
N PHE A 35 13.52 -6.21 -0.99
CA PHE A 35 14.08 -5.77 0.28
C PHE A 35 14.26 -6.93 1.28
N LEU A 36 13.25 -7.79 1.43
CA LEU A 36 13.35 -8.97 2.29
C LEU A 36 14.47 -9.92 1.82
N GLY A 37 14.59 -10.13 0.51
CA GLY A 37 15.64 -10.97 -0.07
C GLY A 37 17.03 -10.41 0.19
N VAL A 38 17.22 -9.09 0.07
CA VAL A 38 18.49 -8.42 0.41
C VAL A 38 18.78 -8.54 1.90
N GLY A 39 17.80 -8.28 2.77
CA GLY A 39 17.96 -8.46 4.22
C GLY A 39 18.36 -9.88 4.59
N PHE A 40 17.74 -10.88 3.95
CA PHE A 40 18.06 -12.28 4.19
C PHE A 40 19.47 -12.64 3.71
N ALA A 41 19.85 -12.19 2.51
CA ALA A 41 21.21 -12.40 2.00
C ALA A 41 22.26 -11.77 2.93
N LEU A 42 22.02 -10.56 3.43
CA LEU A 42 22.91 -9.90 4.39
C LEU A 42 22.95 -10.65 5.72
N ALA A 43 21.81 -11.08 6.26
CA ALA A 43 21.78 -11.83 7.53
C ALA A 43 22.63 -13.11 7.46
N LEU A 44 22.58 -13.82 6.33
CA LEU A 44 23.40 -15.03 6.10
C LEU A 44 24.89 -14.73 5.97
N LEU A 45 25.28 -13.56 5.47
CA LEU A 45 26.68 -13.20 5.23
C LEU A 45 27.34 -12.55 6.44
N THR A 46 26.57 -11.84 7.26
CA THR A 46 27.12 -10.99 8.33
C THR A 46 26.92 -11.56 9.74
N ASP A 47 26.31 -12.74 9.89
CA ASP A 47 26.03 -13.42 11.17
C ASP A 47 25.32 -12.53 12.21
N HIS A 48 24.58 -11.53 11.74
CA HIS A 48 23.83 -10.61 12.60
C HIS A 48 22.57 -11.30 13.10
N GLU A 49 22.32 -11.19 14.41
CA GLU A 49 21.03 -11.60 14.97
C GLU A 49 19.91 -10.75 14.37
N VAL A 50 18.84 -11.40 13.93
CA VAL A 50 17.64 -10.70 13.45
C VAL A 50 16.96 -10.09 14.66
N GLU A 51 17.15 -8.77 14.83
CA GLU A 51 16.42 -8.00 15.84
C GLU A 51 14.91 -8.23 15.70
N ARG A 52 14.26 -8.49 16.83
CA ARG A 52 12.81 -8.78 16.88
C ARG A 52 11.95 -7.52 16.84
N GLU A 53 12.55 -6.36 17.06
CA GLU A 53 11.86 -5.07 17.10
C GLU A 53 12.02 -4.33 15.79
N ILE A 54 10.88 -3.98 15.19
CA ILE A 54 10.79 -3.13 14.02
C ILE A 54 10.84 -1.69 14.54
N GLY A 55 11.99 -1.02 14.39
CA GLY A 55 12.20 0.37 14.83
C GLY A 55 11.35 1.39 14.05
N THR A 56 11.57 2.68 14.31
CA THR A 56 10.85 3.76 13.62
C THR A 56 11.17 3.77 12.10
N PRO A 57 10.34 4.37 11.23
CA PRO A 57 10.65 4.45 9.79
C PRO A 57 12.01 5.07 9.48
N VAL A 58 12.41 6.06 10.28
CA VAL A 58 13.71 6.72 10.15
C VAL A 58 14.84 5.75 10.50
N GLU A 59 14.67 4.95 11.56
CA GLU A 59 15.62 3.91 11.94
C GLU A 59 15.71 2.80 10.90
N MET A 60 14.60 2.38 10.31
CA MET A 60 14.62 1.37 9.23
C MET A 60 15.50 1.82 8.07
N VAL A 61 15.32 3.07 7.63
CA VAL A 61 16.12 3.65 6.53
C VAL A 61 17.58 3.78 6.94
N ARG A 62 17.85 4.28 8.15
CA ARG A 62 19.21 4.41 8.66
C ARG A 62 19.92 3.07 8.75
N ARG A 63 19.29 2.05 9.35
CA ARG A 63 19.82 0.69 9.46
C ARG A 63 20.06 0.06 8.09
N ALA A 64 19.18 0.30 7.12
CA ALA A 64 19.38 -0.18 5.75
C ALA A 64 20.60 0.48 5.08
N LEU A 65 20.80 1.79 5.29
CA LEU A 65 22.00 2.48 4.80
C LEU A 65 23.29 2.01 5.49
N GLU A 66 23.19 1.62 6.76
CA GLU A 66 24.26 0.99 7.54
C GLU A 66 24.41 -0.51 7.22
N LEU A 67 23.78 -1.03 6.16
CA LEU A 67 23.82 -2.43 5.72
C LEU A 67 23.35 -3.45 6.77
N HIS A 68 22.55 -3.03 7.76
CA HIS A 68 21.98 -3.92 8.75
C HIS A 68 20.74 -4.64 8.18
N PRO A 69 20.66 -5.99 8.28
CA PRO A 69 19.53 -6.77 7.77
C PRO A 69 18.16 -6.29 8.26
N SER A 70 18.07 -5.88 9.53
CA SER A 70 16.83 -5.41 10.16
C SER A 70 16.24 -4.17 9.47
N GLY A 71 17.09 -3.29 8.92
CA GLY A 71 16.63 -2.14 8.14
C GLY A 71 15.93 -2.53 6.84
N TYR A 72 16.51 -3.48 6.09
CA TYR A 72 15.91 -4.00 4.87
C TYR A 72 14.60 -4.74 5.13
N PHE A 73 14.55 -5.55 6.21
CA PHE A 73 13.31 -6.20 6.62
C PHE A 73 12.23 -5.18 6.98
N GLY A 74 12.58 -4.16 7.77
CA GLY A 74 11.67 -3.07 8.14
C GLY A 74 11.10 -2.35 6.93
N ILE A 75 11.94 -1.96 5.96
CA ILE A 75 11.49 -1.30 4.71
C ILE A 75 10.56 -2.24 3.92
N GLY A 76 10.94 -3.51 3.75
CA GLY A 76 10.12 -4.47 3.01
C GLY A 76 8.72 -4.65 3.62
N ILE A 77 8.64 -4.77 4.94
CA ILE A 77 7.37 -4.84 5.69
C ILE A 77 6.62 -3.51 5.58
N GLY A 78 7.31 -2.38 5.71
CA GLY A 78 6.74 -1.04 5.59
C GLY A 78 6.06 -0.81 4.24
N VAL A 79 6.69 -1.25 3.14
CA VAL A 79 6.10 -1.18 1.79
C VAL A 79 4.79 -1.99 1.71
N MET A 80 4.73 -3.18 2.32
CA MET A 80 3.50 -3.98 2.39
C MET A 80 2.39 -3.28 3.17
N ILE A 81 2.73 -2.65 4.29
CA ILE A 81 1.79 -1.91 5.14
C ILE A 81 1.24 -0.68 4.40
N LEU A 82 2.08 0.01 3.62
CA LEU A 82 1.69 1.21 2.88
C LEU A 82 0.91 0.90 1.59
N ALA A 83 1.03 -0.30 1.03
CA ALA A 83 0.36 -0.72 -0.20
C ALA A 83 -1.17 -0.50 -0.18
N PRO A 84 -1.95 -0.94 0.84
CA PRO A 84 -3.39 -0.71 0.88
C PRO A 84 -3.77 0.78 0.91
N ILE A 85 -2.95 1.65 1.53
CA ILE A 85 -3.19 3.10 1.50
C ILE A 85 -3.04 3.61 0.07
N ALA A 86 -1.94 3.26 -0.60
CA ALA A 86 -1.69 3.68 -1.98
C ALA A 86 -2.81 3.23 -2.93
N MET A 87 -3.33 2.01 -2.74
CA MET A 87 -4.48 1.49 -3.47
C MET A 87 -5.74 2.32 -3.24
N LEU A 88 -6.05 2.67 -1.99
CA LEU A 88 -7.24 3.47 -1.65
C LEU A 88 -7.16 4.89 -2.20
N ILE A 89 -5.99 5.53 -2.10
CA ILE A 89 -5.76 6.85 -2.70
C ILE A 89 -5.99 6.78 -4.21
N ASN A 90 -5.40 5.79 -4.88
CA ASN A 90 -5.56 5.61 -6.32
C ASN A 90 -7.02 5.31 -6.71
N ALA A 91 -7.72 4.47 -5.94
CA ALA A 91 -9.13 4.19 -6.15
C ALA A 91 -9.99 5.45 -6.02
N ALA A 92 -9.74 6.29 -5.00
CA ALA A 92 -10.42 7.57 -4.83
C ALA A 92 -10.18 8.50 -6.03
N VAL A 93 -8.94 8.61 -6.51
CA VAL A 93 -8.59 9.42 -7.69
C VAL A 93 -9.32 8.95 -8.94
N ILE A 94 -9.38 7.64 -9.18
CA ILE A 94 -10.09 7.08 -10.35
C ILE A 94 -11.60 7.33 -10.24
N LEU A 95 -12.20 7.14 -9.06
CA LEU A 95 -13.62 7.43 -8.84
C LEU A 95 -13.95 8.92 -9.05
N PHE A 96 -13.06 9.82 -8.61
CA PHE A 96 -13.19 11.26 -8.89
C PHE A 96 -13.19 11.54 -10.40
N ARG A 97 -12.32 10.87 -11.16
CA ARG A 97 -12.24 11.00 -12.63
C ARG A 97 -13.44 10.41 -13.36
N LEU A 98 -14.05 9.35 -12.82
CA LEU A 98 -15.26 8.72 -13.37
C LEU A 98 -16.55 9.50 -13.05
N GLY A 99 -16.47 10.62 -12.33
CA GLY A 99 -17.62 11.47 -12.01
C GLY A 99 -18.41 11.03 -10.77
N ASP A 100 -18.04 9.92 -10.13
CA ASP A 100 -18.74 9.40 -8.97
C ASP A 100 -18.23 10.01 -7.65
N ARG A 101 -18.60 11.27 -7.44
CA ARG A 101 -18.11 12.10 -6.33
C ARG A 101 -18.50 11.58 -4.94
N LYS A 102 -19.64 10.88 -4.81
CA LYS A 102 -20.10 10.38 -3.51
C LYS A 102 -19.17 9.28 -3.04
N TYR A 103 -18.96 8.25 -3.86
CA TYR A 103 -18.08 7.14 -3.52
C TYR A 103 -16.62 7.60 -3.44
N ALA A 104 -16.17 8.49 -4.33
CA ALA A 104 -14.81 9.03 -4.28
C ALA A 104 -14.48 9.72 -2.94
N ARG A 105 -15.43 10.51 -2.39
CA ARG A 105 -15.27 11.16 -1.07
C ARG A 105 -15.21 10.15 0.07
N PHE A 106 -16.06 9.13 0.05
CA PHE A 106 -16.01 8.07 1.07
C PHE A 106 -14.69 7.30 1.01
N THR A 107 -14.24 6.91 -0.17
CA THR A 107 -12.94 6.23 -0.35
C THR A 107 -11.78 7.12 0.10
N ALA A 108 -11.81 8.42 -0.24
CA ALA A 108 -10.80 9.37 0.21
C ALA A 108 -10.78 9.54 1.73
N LEU A 109 -11.95 9.57 2.37
CA LEU A 109 -12.05 9.65 3.83
C LEU A 109 -11.46 8.40 4.50
N VAL A 110 -11.77 7.20 3.99
CA VAL A 110 -11.19 5.95 4.51
C VAL A 110 -9.68 5.94 4.30
N ALA A 111 -9.20 6.37 3.13
CA ALA A 111 -7.77 6.50 2.85
C ALA A 111 -7.09 7.46 3.82
N LEU A 112 -7.74 8.60 4.14
CA LEU A 112 -7.24 9.59 5.07
C LEU A 112 -7.16 9.02 6.49
N ILE A 113 -8.22 8.35 6.96
CA ILE A 113 -8.24 7.73 8.29
C ILE A 113 -7.11 6.70 8.41
N LEU A 114 -6.96 5.80 7.43
CA LEU A 114 -5.89 4.80 7.44
C LEU A 114 -4.49 5.44 7.40
N SER A 115 -4.32 6.49 6.59
CA SER A 115 -3.05 7.23 6.53
C SER A 115 -2.71 7.86 7.88
N LEU A 116 -3.70 8.46 8.55
CA LEU A 116 -3.53 9.04 9.87
C LEU A 116 -3.27 7.98 10.94
N SER A 117 -3.97 6.85 10.91
CA SER A 117 -3.73 5.74 11.83
C SER A 117 -2.30 5.22 11.72
N ILE A 118 -1.81 5.06 10.50
CA ILE A 118 -0.44 4.60 10.23
C ILE A 118 0.59 5.66 10.63
N LEU A 119 0.32 6.94 10.34
CA LEU A 119 1.17 8.03 10.78
C LEU A 119 1.29 8.08 12.31
N VAL A 120 0.18 7.93 13.02
CA VAL A 120 0.17 7.90 14.50
C VAL A 120 0.89 6.66 15.02
N ALA A 121 0.72 5.50 14.39
CA ALA A 121 1.44 4.29 14.76
C ALA A 121 2.95 4.49 14.63
N PHE A 122 3.41 5.13 13.55
CA PHE A 122 4.82 5.44 13.32
C PHE A 122 5.39 6.56 14.21
N LEU A 123 4.54 7.40 14.81
CA LEU A 123 4.97 8.42 15.77
C LEU A 123 5.04 7.90 17.21
N LYS A 124 4.38 6.78 17.51
CA LYS A 124 4.28 6.21 18.86
C LYS A 124 5.09 4.92 19.06
N GLY A 125 5.37 4.19 17.99
CA GLY A 125 6.38 3.12 17.98
C GLY A 125 7.75 3.74 17.78
#